data_AF-A0A2U2DGD0-F1
#
_entry.id   AF-A0A2U2DGD0-F1
#
_cell.length_a   1.000
_cell.length_b   1.000
_cell.length_c   1.000
_cell.angle_alpha   90.00
_cell.angle_beta   90.00
_cell.angle_gamma   90.00
#
_symmetry.space_group_name_H-M   'P 1'
#
loop_
_entity.id
_entity.type
_entity.pdbx_description
1 polymer ?
#
loop_
_entity_poly.entity_id
_entity_poly.type
_entity_poly.pdbx_seq_one_letter_code
_entity_poly.pdbx_strand_id
1 'polypeptide(L)' 'MTTPSQLATAYYLTAQWHDKQAASCDEIANDEPRIAVEIRNRAAQAAVHHRASAAGLRLAASQLLRAAIAQ' A
#
# COMPACT_ATOMS: atom_id res chain seq x y z
N MET A 1 -11.67 -23.93 1.61
CA MET A 1 -12.19 -22.85 0.75
C MET A 1 -12.00 -21.54 1.49
N THR A 2 -11.48 -20.51 0.84
CA THR A 2 -11.28 -19.18 1.45
C THR A 2 -12.57 -18.39 1.36
N THR A 3 -13.07 -17.83 2.46
CA THR A 3 -14.27 -16.99 2.45
C THR A 3 -13.96 -15.59 1.89
N PRO A 4 -14.96 -14.86 1.36
CA PRO A 4 -14.77 -13.48 0.94
C PRO A 4 -14.16 -12.59 2.03
N SER A 5 -14.56 -12.79 3.29
CA SER A 5 -14.01 -12.06 4.45
C SER A 5 -12.55 -12.40 4.70
N GLN A 6 -12.14 -13.67 4.59
CA GLN A 6 -10.73 -14.06 4.71
C GLN A 6 -9.86 -13.44 3.61
N LEU A 7 -10.37 -13.40 2.38
CA LEU A 7 -9.66 -12.77 1.26
C LEU A 7 -9.57 -11.25 1.41
N ALA A 8 -10.65 -10.59 1.82
CA ALA A 8 -10.64 -9.15 2.11
C ALA A 8 -9.63 -8.80 3.22
N THR A 9 -9.55 -9.60 4.28
CA THR A 9 -8.55 -9.44 5.34
C THR A 9 -7.12 -9.55 4.78
N ALA A 10 -6.86 -10.51 3.89
CA ALA A 10 -5.54 -10.62 3.25
C ALA A 10 -5.19 -9.37 2.44
N TYR A 11 -6.14 -8.84 1.65
CA TYR A 11 -5.94 -7.58 0.92
C TYR A 11 -5.65 -6.40 1.85
N TYR A 12 -6.37 -6.27 2.97
CA TYR A 12 -6.09 -5.22 3.94
C TYR A 12 -4.71 -5.37 4.60
N LEU A 13 -4.29 -6.59 4.91
CA LEU A 13 -2.95 -6.85 5.45
C LEU A 13 -1.86 -6.45 4.45
N THR A 14 -2.02 -6.79 3.17
CA THR A 14 -1.08 -6.37 2.11
C THR A 14 -1.09 -4.86 1.93
N ALA A 15 -2.25 -4.19 2.05
CA ALA A 15 -2.32 -2.73 2.00
C ALA A 15 -1.52 -2.07 3.13
N GLN A 16 -1.61 -2.61 4.36
CA GLN A 16 -0.82 -2.13 5.50
C GLN A 16 0.68 -2.28 5.28
N TRP A 17 1.11 -3.39 4.67
CA TRP A 17 2.51 -3.56 4.28
C TRP A 17 2.96 -2.48 3.31
N HIS A 18 2.13 -2.16 2.29
CA HIS A 18 2.44 -1.07 1.36
C HIS A 18 2.48 0.31 2.04
N ASP A 19 1.60 0.59 3.00
CA ASP A 19 1.67 1.86 3.74
C ASP A 19 2.99 1.97 4.50
N LYS A 20 3.44 0.88 5.14
CA LYS A 20 4.75 0.83 5.80
C LYS A 20 5.88 1.12 4.82
N GLN A 21 5.87 0.50 3.64
CA GLN A 21 6.88 0.73 2.63
C GLN A 21 6.86 2.19 2.13
N ALA A 22 5.67 2.77 1.94
CA ALA A 22 5.55 4.18 1.57
C ALA A 22 6.18 5.09 2.62
N ALA A 23 5.93 4.84 3.92
CA ALA A 23 6.52 5.60 5.01
C ALA A 23 8.06 5.51 5.01
N SER A 24 8.62 4.31 4.84
CA SER A 24 10.08 4.14 4.72
C SER A 24 10.65 4.85 3.49
N CYS A 25 9.94 4.85 2.36
CA CYS A 25 10.34 5.60 1.18
C CYS A 25 10.29 7.13 1.41
N ASP A 26 9.30 7.63 2.16
CA ASP A 26 9.21 9.04 2.55
C ASP A 26 10.36 9.44 3.49
N GLU A 27 10.74 8.59 4.44
CA GLU A 27 11.92 8.80 5.29
C GLU A 27 13.19 8.96 4.45
N ILE A 28 13.41 8.07 3.47
CA ILE A 28 14.56 8.15 2.56
C ILE A 28 14.49 9.41 1.69
N ALA A 29 13.31 9.75 1.15
CA ALA A 29 13.12 10.89 0.27
C ALA A 29 13.46 12.24 0.94
N ASN A 30 13.31 12.32 2.27
CA ASN A 30 13.57 13.51 3.06
C ASN A 30 14.92 13.49 3.79
N ASP A 31 15.75 12.47 3.59
CA ASP A 31 17.02 12.29 4.32
C ASP A 31 18.18 13.10 3.70
N GLU A 32 18.11 14.42 3.86
CA GLU A 32 19.18 15.35 3.49
C GLU A 32 20.00 15.76 4.74
N PRO A 33 21.34 15.87 4.64
CA PRO A 33 22.21 15.69 3.47
C PRO A 33 22.73 14.27 3.26
N ARG A 34 22.28 13.28 4.03
CA ARG A 34 22.90 11.94 4.04
C ARG A 34 22.70 11.17 2.73
N ILE A 35 21.56 11.33 2.06
CA ILE A 35 21.21 10.62 0.83
C ILE A 35 21.22 11.55 -0.38
N ALA A 36 21.87 11.10 -1.46
CA ALA A 36 21.99 11.83 -2.70
C ALA A 36 20.63 12.11 -3.37
N VAL A 37 20.52 13.27 -4.02
CA VAL A 37 19.25 13.81 -4.54
C VAL A 37 18.53 12.85 -5.50
N GLU A 38 19.27 12.13 -6.34
CA GLU A 38 18.71 11.17 -7.30
C GLU A 38 18.12 9.94 -6.61
N ILE A 39 18.68 9.50 -5.48
CA ILE A 39 18.12 8.40 -4.68
C ILE A 39 16.86 8.88 -3.96
N ARG A 40 16.87 10.09 -3.39
CA ARG A 40 15.71 10.69 -2.75
C ARG A 40 14.54 10.84 -3.72
N ASN A 41 14.80 11.29 -4.95
CA ASN A 41 13.79 11.41 -6.00
C ASN A 41 13.18 10.06 -6.41
N ARG A 42 13.98 8.99 -6.46
CA ARG A 42 13.47 7.64 -6.70
C ARG A 42 12.64 7.11 -5.53
N ALA A 43 13.06 7.39 -4.29
CA ALA A 43 12.30 7.03 -3.10
C ALA A 43 10.94 7.74 -3.05
N ALA A 44 10.88 9.04 -3.38
CA ALA A 44 9.63 9.78 -3.47
C ALA A 44 8.65 9.16 -4.49
N GLN A 45 9.14 8.75 -5.66
CA GLN A 45 8.33 8.04 -6.66
C GLN A 45 7.85 6.67 -6.14
N ALA A 46 8.73 5.91 -5.49
CA ALA A 46 8.37 4.63 -4.89
C ALA A 46 7.27 4.77 -3.81
N ALA A 47 7.33 5.83 -3.00
CA ALA A 47 6.29 6.13 -2.01
C ALA A 47 4.92 6.31 -2.68
N VAL A 48 4.85 7.06 -3.79
CA VAL A 48 3.60 7.24 -4.57
C VAL A 48 3.06 5.90 -5.06
N HIS A 49 3.90 5.03 -5.63
CA HIS A 49 3.47 3.73 -6.11
C HIS A 49 2.97 2.82 -4.99
N HIS A 50 3.64 2.80 -3.83
CA HIS A 50 3.18 2.04 -2.69
C HIS A 50 1.82 2.52 -2.16
N ARG A 51 1.60 3.84 -2.06
CA ARG A 51 0.29 4.40 -1.69
C ARG A 51 -0.79 4.02 -2.70
N ALA A 52 -0.49 4.07 -4.00
CA ALA A 52 -1.42 3.66 -5.04
C ALA A 52 -1.80 2.16 -4.92
N SER A 53 -0.82 1.28 -4.70
CA SER A 53 -1.08 -0.14 -4.44
C SER A 53 -1.96 -0.34 -3.20
N ALA A 54 -1.65 0.35 -2.10
CA ALA A 54 -2.44 0.24 -0.87
C ALA A 54 -3.90 0.68 -1.08
N ALA A 55 -4.14 1.76 -1.83
CA ALA A 55 -5.48 2.21 -2.19
C ALA A 55 -6.22 1.17 -3.06
N GLY A 56 -5.55 0.60 -4.07
CA GLY A 56 -6.13 -0.43 -4.94
C GLY A 56 -6.50 -1.71 -4.18
N LEU A 57 -5.66 -2.16 -3.26
CA LEU A 57 -5.91 -3.35 -2.43
C LEU A 57 -7.10 -3.13 -1.48
N ARG A 58 -7.22 -1.95 -0.87
CA ARG A 58 -8.38 -1.58 -0.04
C ARG A 58 -9.68 -1.52 -0.85
N LEU A 59 -9.61 -1.03 -2.09
CA LEU A 59 -10.74 -1.02 -2.99
C LEU A 59 -11.20 -2.45 -3.32
N ALA A 60 -10.25 -3.35 -3.65
CA ALA A 60 -10.54 -4.76 -3.92
C ALA A 60 -11.17 -5.45 -2.70
N ALA A 61 -10.61 -5.25 -1.50
CA ALA A 61 -11.18 -5.78 -0.26
C ALA A 61 -12.63 -5.30 -0.04
N SER A 62 -12.89 -4.01 -0.27
CA SER A 62 -14.23 -3.42 -0.13
C SER A 62 -15.22 -4.00 -1.14
N GLN A 63 -14.78 -4.29 -2.36
CA GLN A 63 -15.61 -4.92 -3.39
C GLN A 63 -15.99 -6.36 -3.00
N LEU A 64 -15.04 -7.15 -2.46
CA LEU A 64 -15.32 -8.50 -1.96
C LEU A 64 -16.36 -8.51 -0.85
N LEU A 65 -16.23 -7.60 0.12
CA LEU A 65 -17.18 -7.48 1.23
C LEU A 65 -18.57 -7.06 0.74
N ARG A 66 -18.65 -6.10 -0.18
CA ARG A 66 -19.92 -5.70 -0.80
C ARG A 66 -20.60 -6.86 -1.52
N ALA A 67 -19.83 -7.63 -2.29
CA ALA A 67 -20.36 -8.78 -3.01
C ALA A 67 -20.88 -9.88 -2.07
N ALA A 68 -20.23 -10.07 -0.92
CA ALA A 68 -20.64 -11.06 0.08
C ALA A 68 -21.93 -10.70 0.84
N ILE A 69 -22.25 -9.41 0.96
CA ILE A 69 -23.48 -8.92 1.61
C ILE A 69 -24.67 -8.88 0.63
N ALA A 70 -24.40 -8.76 -0.67
CA ALA A 70 -25.42 -8.72 -1.71
C ALA A 70 -25.95 -10.11 -2.14
N GLN A 71 -25.41 -11.19 -1.55
CA GLN A 71 -25.83 -12.59 -1.73
C GLN A 71 -26.70 -13.03 -0.57
#